data_AF-A0A953W9Y9-F1
#
_entry.id   AF-A0A953W9Y9-F1
#
_cell.length_a   1.000
_cell.length_b   1.000
_cell.length_c   1.000
_cell.angle_alpha   90.00
_cell.angle_beta   90.00
_cell.angle_gamma   90.00
#
_symmetry.space_group_name_H-M   'P 1'
#
loop_
_entity.id
_entity.type
_entity.pdbx_description
1 polymer ?
#
loop_
_entity_poly.entity_id
_entity_poly.type
_entity_poly.pdbx_seq_one_letter_code
_entity_poly.pdbx_strand_id
1 'polypeptide(L)'
;HDVRTISEGRSEIVGDDDVIVEESNYGRLLRFDRDGEVEWSFVNRASDGKVYVVSWSRYLSPSQGAALAKTVSGSECAPAD
;
A
#
# COMPACT_ATOMS: atom_id res chain seq x y z
N HIS A 1 5.76 -16.17 -7.00
CA HIS A 1 4.42 -15.83 -6.46
C HIS A 1 3.48 -15.42 -7.60
N ASP A 2 2.18 -15.77 -7.54
CA ASP A 2 1.19 -15.27 -8.50
C ASP A 2 0.65 -13.93 -8.00
N VAL A 3 0.95 -12.85 -8.73
CA VAL A 3 0.54 -11.48 -8.42
C VAL A 3 -0.11 -10.89 -9.67
N ARG A 4 -1.40 -10.56 -9.56
CA ARG A 4 -2.18 -10.03 -10.67
C ARG A 4 -3.42 -9.33 -10.16
N THR A 5 -3.80 -8.26 -10.83
CA THR A 5 -5.03 -7.51 -10.54
C THR A 5 -5.75 -7.28 -11.86
N ILE A 6 -7.09 -7.23 -11.85
CA ILE A 6 -7.91 -7.08 -13.06
C ILE A 6 -7.74 -5.66 -13.61
N SER A 7 -7.75 -4.69 -12.71
CA SER A 7 -7.55 -3.26 -12.94
C SER A 7 -6.71 -2.67 -11.79
N GLU A 8 -6.26 -1.43 -11.99
CA GLU A 8 -5.44 -0.71 -11.02
C GLU A 8 -4.13 -1.47 -10.73
N GLY A 9 -3.72 -1.53 -9.47
CA GLY A 9 -2.43 -2.06 -9.06
C GLY A 9 -1.36 -0.98 -9.07
N ARG A 10 -0.44 -1.10 -8.11
CA ARG A 10 0.71 -0.21 -7.97
C ARG A 10 1.94 -1.02 -7.62
N SER A 11 3.08 -0.49 -7.99
CA SER A 11 4.35 -0.97 -7.46
C SER A 11 5.30 0.20 -7.25
N GLU A 12 6.23 0.02 -6.34
CA GLU A 12 7.27 0.98 -6.01
C GLU A 12 8.53 0.24 -5.60
N ILE A 13 9.68 0.63 -6.16
CA ILE A 13 10.99 0.20 -5.66
C ILE A 13 11.29 1.02 -4.42
N VAL A 14 11.58 0.36 -3.31
CA VAL A 14 11.83 0.98 -2.00
C VAL A 14 13.29 0.76 -1.61
N GLY A 15 14.02 1.84 -1.40
CA GLY A 15 15.47 1.77 -1.24
C GLY A 15 16.14 1.32 -2.54
N ASP A 16 17.16 0.48 -2.42
CA ASP A 16 17.94 0.04 -3.58
C ASP A 16 17.37 -1.24 -4.21
N ASP A 17 16.82 -2.15 -3.40
CA ASP A 17 16.56 -3.51 -3.89
C ASP A 17 15.15 -4.09 -3.60
N ASP A 18 14.32 -3.45 -2.77
CA ASP A 18 13.01 -4.02 -2.42
C ASP A 18 11.89 -3.50 -3.31
N VAL A 19 10.83 -4.29 -3.47
CA VAL A 19 9.64 -3.89 -4.23
C VAL A 19 8.39 -4.05 -3.39
N ILE A 20 7.61 -2.97 -3.28
CA ILE A 20 6.23 -3.03 -2.78
C ILE A 20 5.29 -3.22 -3.96
N VAL A 21 4.34 -4.15 -3.85
CA VAL A 21 3.27 -4.36 -4.83
C VAL A 21 1.91 -4.28 -4.16
N GLU A 22 1.03 -3.47 -4.74
CA GLU A 22 -0.40 -3.44 -4.44
C GLU A 22 -1.15 -4.28 -5.48
N GLU A 23 -1.81 -5.33 -5.01
CA GLU A 23 -2.74 -6.15 -5.78
C GLU A 23 -4.17 -5.70 -5.47
N SER A 24 -4.57 -4.58 -6.08
CA SER A 24 -5.73 -3.77 -5.70
C SER A 24 -7.03 -4.57 -5.59
N ASN A 25 -7.40 -5.31 -6.65
CA ASN A 25 -8.69 -6.02 -6.68
C ASN A 25 -8.74 -7.23 -5.74
N TYR A 26 -7.60 -7.72 -5.28
CA TYR A 26 -7.52 -8.85 -4.34
C TYR A 26 -7.15 -8.42 -2.92
N GLY A 27 -7.11 -7.09 -2.66
CA GLY A 27 -6.98 -6.55 -1.32
C GLY A 27 -5.65 -6.84 -0.64
N ARG A 28 -4.59 -7.09 -1.42
CA ARG A 28 -3.31 -7.57 -0.90
C ARG A 28 -2.18 -6.57 -1.18
N LEU A 29 -1.34 -6.35 -0.17
CA LEU A 29 -0.05 -5.66 -0.29
C LEU A 29 1.08 -6.66 -0.01
N LEU A 30 2.16 -6.56 -0.77
CA LEU A 30 3.32 -7.45 -0.68
C LEU A 30 4.59 -6.61 -0.68
N ARG A 31 5.60 -7.04 0.10
CA ARG A 31 6.99 -6.63 -0.09
C ARG A 31 7.81 -7.82 -0.53
N PHE A 32 8.55 -7.63 -1.61
CA PHE A 32 9.55 -8.54 -2.09
C PHE A 32 10.94 -7.99 -1.78
N ASP A 33 11.85 -8.87 -1.36
CA ASP A 33 13.26 -8.56 -1.30
C ASP A 33 13.92 -8.65 -2.70
N ARG A 34 15.23 -8.37 -2.73
CA ARG A 34 16.10 -8.45 -3.92
C ARG A 34 16.12 -9.80 -4.63
N ASP A 35 15.82 -10.88 -3.91
CA ASP A 35 15.86 -12.25 -4.43
C ASP A 35 14.46 -12.69 -4.92
N GLY A 36 13.45 -11.83 -4.74
CA GLY A 36 12.07 -12.06 -5.16
C GLY A 36 11.24 -12.85 -4.13
N GLU A 37 11.73 -12.98 -2.90
CA GLU A 37 11.03 -13.64 -1.81
C GLU A 37 10.14 -12.65 -1.06
N VAL A 38 8.99 -13.12 -0.58
CA VAL A 38 8.04 -12.28 0.16
C VAL A 38 8.53 -12.08 1.59
N GLU A 39 8.97 -10.87 1.92
CA GLU A 39 9.33 -10.50 3.30
C GLU A 39 8.09 -10.32 4.19
N TRP A 40 7.06 -9.65 3.65
CA TRP A 40 5.79 -9.50 4.35
C TRP A 40 4.61 -9.40 3.38
N SER A 41 3.43 -9.76 3.89
CA SER A 41 2.17 -9.54 3.20
C SER A 41 1.10 -9.00 4.14
N PHE A 42 0.27 -8.12 3.61
CA PHE A 42 -0.94 -7.64 4.27
C PHE A 42 -2.14 -7.97 3.39
N VAL A 43 -3.23 -8.40 4.02
CA VAL A 43 -4.51 -8.62 3.34
C VAL A 43 -5.58 -7.81 4.07
N ASN A 44 -6.29 -6.96 3.33
CA ASN A 44 -7.40 -6.14 3.83
C ASN A 44 -8.62 -7.02 4.12
N ARG A 45 -8.54 -7.78 5.23
CA ARG A 45 -9.56 -8.73 5.67
C ARG A 45 -10.30 -8.20 6.89
N ALA A 46 -11.62 -8.10 6.80
CA ALA A 46 -12.45 -7.74 7.94
C ALA A 46 -12.64 -8.92 8.90
N SER A 47 -13.19 -8.66 10.09
CA SER A 47 -13.48 -9.68 11.09
C SER A 47 -14.47 -10.75 10.62
N ASP A 48 -15.29 -10.45 9.61
CA ASP A 48 -16.20 -11.40 8.95
C ASP A 48 -15.50 -12.32 7.93
N GLY A 49 -14.18 -12.21 7.80
CA GLY A 49 -13.35 -13.03 6.92
C GLY A 49 -13.33 -12.57 5.46
N LYS A 50 -14.15 -11.58 5.06
CA LYS A 50 -14.16 -11.06 3.70
C LYS A 50 -12.95 -10.20 3.41
N VAL A 51 -12.45 -10.29 2.18
CA VAL A 51 -11.34 -9.49 1.67
C VAL A 51 -11.90 -8.36 0.82
N TYR A 52 -11.44 -7.14 1.07
CA TYR A 52 -11.89 -5.95 0.38
C TYR A 52 -10.75 -5.37 -0.45
N VAL A 53 -11.12 -4.73 -1.56
CA VAL A 53 -10.15 -4.06 -2.42
C VAL A 53 -9.32 -3.06 -1.62
N VAL A 54 -8.05 -2.95 -1.98
CA VAL A 54 -7.23 -1.79 -1.62
C VAL A 54 -7.18 -0.90 -2.84
N SER A 55 -7.06 0.41 -2.62
CA SER A 55 -7.03 1.37 -3.71
C SER A 55 -5.98 2.40 -3.42
N TRP A 56 -5.00 2.46 -4.32
CA TRP A 56 -4.16 3.62 -4.48
C TRP A 56 -3.31 3.93 -3.24
N SER A 57 -2.75 2.88 -2.62
CA SER A 57 -1.80 2.97 -1.52
C SER A 57 -0.45 3.51 -2.00
N ARG A 58 0.33 4.00 -1.02
CA ARG A 58 1.71 4.49 -1.18
C ARG A 58 2.56 3.94 -0.05
N TYR A 59 3.80 3.58 -0.36
CA TYR A 59 4.78 3.38 0.69
C TYR A 59 5.23 4.76 1.20
N LEU A 60 5.32 4.90 2.52
CA LEU A 60 5.89 6.07 3.16
C LEU A 60 6.96 5.58 4.11
N SER A 61 8.19 6.09 3.95
CA SER A 61 9.21 5.93 4.99
C SER A 61 8.73 6.59 6.28
N PRO A 62 9.26 6.19 7.45
CA PRO A 62 8.87 6.79 8.73
C PRO A 62 8.97 8.33 8.76
N SER A 63 10.00 8.90 8.12
CA SER A 63 10.17 10.36 8.04
C SER A 63 9.13 11.03 7.14
N GLN A 64 8.82 10.45 5.97
CA GLN A 64 7.75 10.91 5.09
C GLN A 64 6.39 10.83 5.80
N GLY A 65 6.11 9.72 6.50
CA GLY A 65 4.87 9.54 7.26
C GLY A 65 4.70 10.58 8.37
N ALA A 66 5.76 10.85 9.14
CA ALA A 66 5.74 11.87 10.19
C ALA A 66 5.52 13.29 9.61
N ALA A 67 6.19 13.62 8.51
CA ALA A 67 6.01 14.90 7.83
C ALA A 67 4.59 15.05 7.28
N LEU A 68 4.05 14.01 6.63
CA LEU A 68 2.69 14.01 6.11
C LEU A 68 1.66 14.18 7.24
N ALA A 69 1.78 13.41 8.32
CA ALA A 69 0.87 13.49 9.46
C ALA A 69 0.84 14.90 10.06
N LYS A 70 1.99 15.56 10.19
CA LYS A 70 2.09 16.95 10.65
C LYS A 70 1.36 17.92 9.73
N THR A 71 1.57 17.79 8.42
CA THR A 71 0.92 18.65 7.41
C THR A 71 -0.59 18.47 7.40
N VAL A 72 -1.07 17.22 7.35
CA VAL A 72 -2.50 16.90 7.28
C VAL A 72 -3.22 17.31 8.56
N SER A 73 -2.63 17.10 9.74
CA SER A 73 -3.26 17.47 11.02
C SER A 73 -3.48 18.97 11.19
N GLY A 74 -2.71 19.80 10.48
CA GLY A 74 -2.85 21.25 10.48
C GLY A 74 -3.69 21.81 9.31
N SER A 75 -4.22 20.94 8.46
CA SER A 75 -4.96 21.35 7.27
C SER A 75 -6.46 21.34 7.55
N GLU A 76 -7.17 22.40 7.16
CA GLU A 76 -8.63 22.40 7.15
C GLU A 76 -9.12 21.63 5.91
N CYS A 77 -10.18 20.84 6.08
CA CYS A 77 -10.86 20.24 4.92
C CYS A 77 -11.45 21.38 4.09
N ALA A 78 -11.17 21.39 2.79
CA ALA A 78 -11.89 22.26 1.89
C ALA A 78 -13.40 21.94 2.00
N PRO A 79 -14.27 22.96 1.99
CA PRO A 79 -15.71 22.71 1.93
C PRO A 79 -16.01 21.86 0.69
N ALA A 80 -16.93 20.91 0.83
CA ALA A 80 -17.43 20.16 -0.31
C ALA A 80 -18.33 21.09 -1.14
N ASP A 81 -18.01 21.23 -2.43
CA ASP A 81 -18.81 21.96 -3.41
C ASP A 81 -20.18 21.30 -3.65
#